data_AF-A0AAE1BUX3-F1
#
_entry.id   AF-A0AAE1BUX3-F1
#
_cell.length_a   1.000
_cell.length_b   1.000
_cell.length_c   1.000
_cell.angle_alpha   90.00
_cell.angle_beta   90.00
_cell.angle_gamma   90.00
#
_symmetry.space_group_name_H-M   'P 1'
#
loop_
_entity.id
_entity.type
_entity.pdbx_description
1 polymer ?
#
loop_
_entity_poly.entity_id
_entity_poly.type
_entity_poly.pdbx_seq_one_letter_code
_entity_poly.pdbx_strand_id
1 'polypeptide(L)'
;MGLFYYHHHLPVWMCLHIQTAKHTIGRLRPHFLEICQPEWSKIDCKNHQYDYIDPIQCTSTNKRDMKEARMSFPSGHTSFSAFTMVFYVVYLEKCHMNRIPIRVLRLVQVVCLTAAFYISLSRFTDNMHHWEDVMFGFMLGTTVAIVIVSIFHPYDCGVVT
;
A
#
# COMPACT_ATOMS: atom_id res chain seq x y z
N MET A 1 -13.31 -27.83 -4.05
CA MET A 1 -11.89 -27.82 -4.50
C MET A 1 -11.52 -26.56 -5.29
N GLY A 2 -12.35 -26.07 -6.24
CA GLY A 2 -12.01 -24.90 -7.08
C GLY A 2 -12.05 -23.51 -6.41
N LEU A 3 -12.95 -23.29 -5.44
CA LEU A 3 -13.13 -21.99 -4.78
C LEU A 3 -11.99 -21.62 -3.79
N PHE A 4 -11.42 -22.61 -3.09
CA PHE A 4 -10.27 -22.39 -2.19
C PHE A 4 -9.00 -21.98 -2.94
N TYR A 5 -8.85 -22.40 -4.20
CA TYR A 5 -7.70 -22.04 -5.03
C TYR A 5 -7.69 -20.54 -5.34
N TYR A 6 -8.83 -19.96 -5.74
CA TYR A 6 -8.96 -18.52 -6.01
C TYR A 6 -8.70 -17.63 -4.79
N HIS A 7 -9.02 -18.12 -3.58
CA HIS A 7 -8.81 -17.38 -2.33
C HIS A 7 -7.34 -17.06 -2.03
N HIS A 8 -6.43 -18.00 -2.33
CA HIS A 8 -5.00 -17.81 -2.11
C HIS A 8 -4.31 -17.07 -3.26
N HIS A 9 -4.83 -17.16 -4.48
CA HIS A 9 -4.20 -16.53 -5.63
C HIS A 9 -4.47 -15.01 -5.68
N LEU A 10 -5.70 -14.55 -5.45
CA LEU A 10 -6.04 -13.12 -5.59
C LEU A 10 -5.15 -12.15 -4.78
N PRO A 11 -4.79 -12.43 -3.50
CA PRO A 11 -3.85 -11.59 -2.75
C PRO A 11 -2.43 -11.59 -3.34
N VAL A 12 -1.98 -12.72 -3.88
CA VAL A 12 -0.67 -12.86 -4.52
C VAL A 12 -0.61 -12.05 -5.81
N TRP A 13 -1.68 -12.11 -6.62
CA TRP A 13 -1.81 -11.30 -7.84
C TRP A 13 -1.81 -9.80 -7.53
N MET A 14 -2.51 -9.36 -6.47
CA MET A 14 -2.46 -7.96 -6.01
C MET A 14 -1.02 -7.52 -5.69
N CYS A 15 -0.29 -8.32 -4.91
CA CYS A 15 1.11 -8.03 -4.57
C CYS A 15 2.01 -7.95 -5.80
N LEU A 16 1.82 -8.84 -6.78
CA LEU A 16 2.58 -8.85 -8.03
C LEU A 16 2.30 -7.60 -8.88
N HIS A 17 1.03 -7.18 -8.99
CA HIS A 17 0.67 -5.96 -9.70
C HIS A 17 1.25 -4.70 -9.04
N ILE A 18 1.30 -4.65 -7.70
CA ILE A 18 1.94 -3.56 -6.97
C ILE A 18 3.46 -3.54 -7.23
N GLN A 19 4.13 -4.69 -7.21
CA GLN A 19 5.56 -4.78 -7.46
C GLN A 19 5.93 -4.40 -8.89
N THR A 20 5.15 -4.85 -9.87
CA THR A 20 5.33 -4.48 -11.27
C THR A 20 5.12 -2.98 -11.46
N ALA A 21 4.04 -2.40 -10.94
CA ALA A 21 3.77 -0.97 -11.01
C ALA A 21 4.91 -0.11 -10.41
N LYS A 22 5.48 -0.54 -9.27
CA LYS A 22 6.64 0.12 -8.66
C LYS A 22 7.86 0.16 -9.56
N HIS A 23 8.09 -0.90 -10.33
CA HIS A 23 9.26 -1.00 -11.19
C HIS A 23 9.05 -0.32 -12.55
N THR A 24 7.80 -0.25 -13.05
CA THR A 24 7.49 0.37 -14.33
C THR A 24 7.34 1.89 -14.25
N ILE A 25 6.79 2.42 -13.16
CA ILE A 25 6.44 3.86 -13.07
C ILE A 25 7.64 4.70 -12.62
N GLY A 26 8.47 4.20 -11.70
CA GLY A 26 9.71 4.88 -11.31
C GLY A 26 9.53 6.28 -10.68
N ARG A 27 8.33 6.62 -10.18
CA ARG A 27 8.02 7.94 -9.58
C ARG A 27 8.94 8.19 -8.36
N LEU A 28 9.53 9.38 -8.30
CA LEU A 28 10.42 9.82 -7.21
C LEU A 28 9.64 10.05 -5.90
N ARG A 29 10.24 9.68 -4.76
CA ARG A 29 9.65 9.90 -3.43
C ARG A 29 9.82 11.36 -3.01
N PRO A 30 8.98 11.91 -2.12
CA PRO A 30 9.15 13.28 -1.62
C PRO A 30 10.54 13.55 -1.01
N HIS A 31 11.15 12.56 -0.36
CA HIS A 31 12.50 12.65 0.23
C HIS A 31 13.64 12.32 -0.75
N PHE A 32 13.37 12.24 -2.06
CA PHE A 32 14.40 11.87 -3.06
C PHE A 32 15.60 12.82 -3.07
N LEU A 33 15.37 14.13 -2.93
CA LEU A 33 16.43 15.14 -2.97
C LEU A 33 17.42 15.00 -1.80
N GLU A 34 16.92 14.59 -0.63
CA GLU A 34 17.76 14.34 0.54
C GLU A 34 18.70 13.15 0.32
N ILE A 35 18.22 12.09 -0.35
CA ILE A 35 19.03 10.92 -0.69
C ILE A 35 20.00 11.20 -1.85
N CYS A 36 19.55 11.96 -2.86
CA CYS A 36 20.35 12.24 -4.04
C CYS A 36 21.53 13.18 -3.73
N GLN A 37 21.32 14.18 -2.86
CA GLN A 37 22.30 15.24 -2.56
C GLN A 37 22.90 15.82 -3.86
N PRO A 38 22.11 16.58 -4.65
CA PRO A 38 22.59 17.13 -5.90
C PRO A 38 23.68 18.19 -5.67
N GLU A 39 24.66 18.21 -6.56
CA GLU A 39 25.70 19.23 -6.54
C GLU A 39 25.18 20.54 -7.17
N TRP A 40 24.63 21.42 -6.34
CA TRP A 40 23.99 22.68 -6.75
C TRP A 40 24.89 23.56 -7.64
N SER A 41 26.21 23.48 -7.48
CA SER A 41 27.18 24.24 -8.29
C SER A 41 27.16 23.88 -9.78
N LYS A 42 26.63 22.71 -10.14
CA LYS A 42 26.50 22.25 -11.54
C LYS A 42 25.13 22.53 -12.15
N ILE A 43 24.21 23.10 -11.36
CA ILE A 43 22.83 23.35 -11.76
C ILE A 43 22.67 24.86 -11.97
N ASP A 44 22.65 25.31 -13.23
CA ASP A 44 22.47 26.73 -13.56
C ASP A 44 20.99 27.07 -13.78
N CYS A 45 20.28 27.38 -12.70
CA CYS A 45 18.85 27.76 -12.74
C CYS A 45 18.59 29.15 -13.34
N LYS A 46 19.62 29.99 -13.55
CA LYS A 46 19.43 31.39 -13.97
C LYS A 46 19.15 31.51 -15.47
N ASN A 47 19.80 30.68 -16.27
CA ASN A 47 19.66 30.71 -17.74
C ASN A 47 18.61 29.70 -18.26
N HIS A 48 18.18 28.76 -17.41
CA HIS A 48 17.36 27.60 -17.77
C HIS A 48 16.13 27.49 -16.85
N GLN A 49 15.40 28.58 -16.65
CA GLN A 49 14.31 28.67 -15.66
C GLN A 49 13.10 27.73 -15.94
N TYR A 50 13.01 27.16 -17.15
CA TYR A 50 11.95 26.23 -17.55
C TYR A 50 12.48 24.90 -18.07
N ASP A 51 13.79 24.69 -18.05
CA ASP A 51 14.40 23.49 -18.61
C ASP A 51 14.39 22.38 -17.55
N TYR A 52 13.87 21.23 -17.94
CA TYR A 52 13.81 20.07 -17.08
C TYR A 52 15.18 19.36 -17.09
N ILE A 53 15.89 19.44 -15.96
CA ILE A 53 17.24 18.90 -15.82
C ILE A 53 17.15 17.40 -15.50
N ASP A 54 17.28 16.58 -16.53
CA ASP A 54 17.45 15.14 -16.39
C ASP A 54 18.65 14.67 -17.23
N PRO A 55 19.61 13.89 -16.69
CA PRO A 55 19.65 13.31 -15.33
C PRO A 55 20.28 14.22 -14.27
N ILE A 56 19.63 14.33 -13.10
CA ILE A 56 20.22 14.95 -11.90
C ILE A 56 21.45 14.14 -11.47
N GLN A 57 22.60 14.81 -11.42
CA GLN A 57 23.85 14.21 -10.92
C GLN A 57 23.81 14.19 -9.38
N CYS A 58 23.58 13.00 -8.83
CA CYS A 58 23.57 12.77 -7.39
C CYS A 58 25.01 12.49 -6.88
N THR A 59 25.40 13.11 -5.78
CA THR A 59 26.70 12.85 -5.13
C THR A 59 26.67 11.54 -4.30
N SER A 60 25.48 11.08 -3.93
CA SER A 60 25.27 9.84 -3.20
C SER A 60 25.79 8.60 -3.94
N THR A 61 26.59 7.78 -3.24
CA THR A 61 27.16 6.53 -3.77
C THR A 61 26.27 5.31 -3.50
N ASN A 62 25.22 5.43 -2.69
CA ASN A 62 24.39 4.31 -2.30
C ASN A 62 23.29 4.01 -3.35
N LYS A 63 23.63 3.14 -4.30
CA LYS A 63 22.73 2.71 -5.39
C LYS A 63 21.42 2.09 -4.90
N ARG A 64 21.42 1.45 -3.73
CA ARG A 64 20.22 0.79 -3.19
C ARG A 64 19.19 1.82 -2.75
N ASP A 65 19.63 2.80 -1.98
CA ASP A 65 18.75 3.84 -1.44
C ASP A 65 18.25 4.75 -2.58
N MET A 66 19.10 5.00 -3.59
CA MET A 66 18.68 5.69 -4.83
C MET A 66 17.61 4.90 -5.61
N LYS A 67 17.75 3.57 -5.72
CA LYS A 67 16.73 2.73 -6.36
C LYS A 67 15.42 2.76 -5.57
N GLU A 68 15.50 2.74 -4.25
CA GLU A 68 14.33 2.81 -3.38
C GLU A 68 13.61 4.16 -3.46
N ALA A 69 14.36 5.25 -3.51
CA ALA A 69 13.83 6.61 -3.64
C ALA A 69 13.09 6.83 -4.98
N ARG A 70 13.31 5.97 -5.99
CA ARG A 70 12.58 5.95 -7.27
C ARG A 70 11.35 5.04 -7.28
N MET A 71 11.03 4.38 -6.16
CA MET A 71 9.89 3.46 -6.06
C MET A 71 8.80 4.01 -5.14
N SER A 72 8.06 5.02 -5.61
CA SER A 72 6.99 5.68 -4.84
C SER A 72 5.60 5.12 -5.10
N PHE A 73 5.27 4.86 -6.36
CA PHE A 73 3.91 4.50 -6.73
C PHE A 73 3.78 3.00 -7.02
N PRO A 74 2.75 2.29 -6.52
CA PRO A 74 1.83 2.65 -5.44
C PRO A 74 2.36 2.20 -4.06
N SER A 75 1.76 2.69 -2.96
CA SER A 75 2.17 2.32 -1.60
C SER A 75 1.77 0.88 -1.24
N GLY A 76 2.77 0.00 -1.15
CA GLY A 76 2.58 -1.41 -0.77
C GLY A 76 2.12 -1.62 0.68
N HIS A 77 2.63 -0.83 1.63
CA HIS A 77 2.23 -0.92 3.04
C HIS A 77 0.77 -0.51 3.24
N THR A 78 0.34 0.53 2.54
CA THR A 78 -1.03 1.05 2.60
C THR A 78 -2.02 0.05 2.01
N SER A 79 -1.74 -0.47 0.81
CA SER A 79 -2.61 -1.45 0.15
C SER A 79 -2.71 -2.77 0.92
N PHE A 80 -1.60 -3.29 1.44
CA PHE A 80 -1.60 -4.53 2.22
C PHE A 80 -2.34 -4.41 3.56
N SER A 81 -2.12 -3.30 4.29
CA SER A 81 -2.81 -3.04 5.56
C SER A 81 -4.31 -2.82 5.36
N ALA A 82 -4.70 -2.05 4.34
CA ALA A 82 -6.11 -1.85 3.97
C ALA A 82 -6.77 -3.19 3.60
N PHE A 83 -6.14 -3.98 2.74
CA PHE A 83 -6.63 -5.30 2.36
C PHE A 83 -6.87 -6.21 3.58
N THR A 84 -5.84 -6.40 4.40
CA THR A 84 -5.86 -7.36 5.50
C THR A 84 -6.90 -6.98 6.57
N MET A 85 -6.93 -5.71 6.98
CA MET A 85 -7.84 -5.26 8.03
C MET A 85 -9.29 -5.19 7.56
N VAL A 86 -9.55 -4.73 6.33
CA VAL A 86 -10.91 -4.73 5.76
C VAL A 86 -11.41 -6.16 5.57
N PHE A 87 -10.58 -7.04 5.02
CA PHE A 87 -10.92 -8.46 4.87
C PHE A 87 -11.30 -9.06 6.23
N TYR A 88 -10.48 -8.83 7.26
CA TYR A 88 -10.72 -9.36 8.60
C TYR A 88 -12.02 -8.83 9.23
N VAL A 89 -12.29 -7.52 9.11
CA VAL A 89 -13.52 -6.88 9.60
C VAL A 89 -14.76 -7.50 8.99
N VAL A 90 -14.80 -7.63 7.66
CA VAL A 90 -15.98 -8.16 6.95
C VAL A 90 -16.08 -9.67 7.13
N TYR A 91 -14.96 -10.38 7.23
CA TYR A 91 -14.91 -11.81 7.54
C TYR A 91 -15.54 -12.10 8.92
N LEU A 92 -15.15 -11.34 9.94
CA LEU A 92 -15.72 -11.46 11.29
C LEU A 92 -17.23 -11.21 11.33
N GLU A 93 -17.72 -10.25 10.54
CA GLU A 93 -19.15 -9.96 10.43
C GLU A 93 -19.90 -11.10 9.71
N LYS A 94 -19.38 -11.56 8.55
CA LYS A 94 -20.01 -12.62 7.75
C LYS A 94 -20.05 -13.97 8.46
N CYS A 95 -18.98 -14.33 9.17
CA CYS A 95 -18.91 -15.60 9.88
C CYS A 95 -19.62 -15.57 11.25
N HIS A 96 -20.26 -14.45 11.60
CA HIS A 96 -21.03 -14.20 12.83
C HIS A 96 -20.64 -15.15 13.96
N MET A 97 -19.48 -14.88 14.58
CA MET A 97 -18.93 -15.75 15.59
C MET A 97 -19.80 -15.66 16.86
N ASN A 98 -20.83 -16.50 16.95
CA ASN A 98 -21.80 -16.54 18.06
C ASN A 98 -21.16 -16.76 19.44
N ARG A 99 -19.86 -17.09 19.49
CA ARG A 99 -19.06 -17.23 20.71
C ARG A 99 -18.45 -15.92 21.22
N ILE A 100 -18.37 -14.89 20.38
CA ILE A 100 -17.80 -13.59 20.75
C ILE A 100 -18.96 -12.62 21.05
N PRO A 101 -18.95 -11.93 22.19
CA PRO A 101 -19.96 -10.91 22.47
C PRO A 101 -19.87 -9.78 21.44
N ILE A 102 -21.02 -9.34 20.93
CA ILE A 102 -21.13 -8.32 19.87
C ILE A 102 -20.34 -7.03 20.16
N ARG A 103 -20.20 -6.64 21.43
CA ARG A 103 -19.41 -5.47 21.85
C ARG A 103 -17.92 -5.65 21.56
N VAL A 104 -17.37 -6.84 21.84
CA VAL A 104 -15.97 -7.17 21.57
C VAL A 104 -15.74 -7.25 20.06
N LEU A 105 -16.67 -7.85 19.32
CA LEU A 105 -16.61 -7.89 17.85
C LEU A 105 -16.48 -6.48 17.25
N ARG A 106 -17.37 -5.56 17.65
CA ARG A 106 -17.35 -4.17 17.18
C ARG A 106 -16.08 -3.43 17.60
N LEU A 107 -15.58 -3.64 18.82
CA LEU A 107 -14.31 -3.04 19.26
C LEU A 107 -13.14 -3.52 18.41
N VAL A 108 -13.03 -4.82 18.14
CA VAL A 108 -12.00 -5.38 17.28
C VAL A 108 -12.09 -4.79 15.87
N GLN A 109 -13.29 -4.68 15.31
CA GLN A 109 -13.49 -4.08 13.98
C GLN A 109 -13.03 -2.62 13.93
N VAL A 110 -13.38 -1.81 14.94
CA VAL A 110 -12.94 -0.40 15.04
C VAL A 110 -11.42 -0.33 15.18
N VAL A 111 -10.80 -1.18 16.00
CA VAL A 111 -9.34 -1.22 16.18
C VAL A 111 -8.65 -1.58 14.86
N CYS A 112 -9.15 -2.56 14.11
CA CYS A 112 -8.58 -2.94 12.81
C CYS A 112 -8.65 -1.80 11.78
N LEU A 113 -9.80 -1.13 11.68
CA LEU A 113 -9.98 -0.01 10.73
C LEU A 113 -9.13 1.20 11.11
N THR A 114 -9.08 1.53 12.41
CA THR A 114 -8.21 2.63 12.90
C THR A 114 -6.73 2.32 12.69
N ALA A 115 -6.30 1.07 12.89
CA ALA A 115 -4.93 0.64 12.60
C ALA A 115 -4.58 0.76 11.10
N ALA A 116 -5.49 0.35 10.20
CA ALA A 116 -5.29 0.51 8.76
C ALA A 116 -5.15 1.99 8.36
N PHE A 117 -6.01 2.85 8.93
CA PHE A 117 -5.95 4.29 8.69
C PHE A 117 -4.66 4.91 9.25
N TYR A 118 -4.25 4.51 10.46
CA TYR A 118 -2.99 4.96 11.07
C TYR A 118 -1.77 4.59 10.24
N ILE A 119 -1.69 3.35 9.73
CA ILE A 119 -0.59 2.93 8.85
C ILE A 119 -0.57 3.78 7.58
N SER A 120 -1.73 4.05 6.99
CA SER A 120 -1.87 4.89 5.79
C SER A 120 -1.37 6.32 6.06
N LEU A 121 -1.79 6.92 7.18
CA LEU A 121 -1.34 8.25 7.60
C LEU A 121 0.16 8.29 7.88
N SER A 122 0.73 7.26 8.51
CA SER A 122 2.18 7.21 8.77
C SER A 122 2.99 7.33 7.48
N ARG A 123 2.50 6.73 6.38
CA ARG A 123 3.18 6.81 5.07
C ARG A 123 3.13 8.19 4.45
N PHE A 124 2.10 8.98 4.77
CA PHE A 124 1.98 10.37 4.36
C PHE A 124 2.85 11.28 5.24
N THR A 125 2.76 11.15 6.57
CA THR A 125 3.50 12.01 7.51
C THR A 125 5.01 11.79 7.44
N ASP A 126 5.46 10.57 7.16
CA ASP A 126 6.89 10.24 7.04
C ASP A 126 7.48 10.67 5.68
N ASN A 127 6.73 11.40 4.83
CA ASN A 127 7.14 11.83 3.49
C ASN A 127 7.66 10.66 2.60
N MET A 128 7.16 9.46 2.87
CA MET A 128 7.54 8.26 2.13
C MET A 128 6.79 8.13 0.81
N HIS A 129 5.56 8.64 0.77
CA HIS A 129 4.67 8.56 -0.39
C HIS A 129 3.88 9.86 -0.54
N HIS A 130 3.49 10.19 -1.78
CA HIS A 130 2.50 11.25 -1.99
C HIS A 130 1.14 10.79 -1.48
N TRP A 131 0.30 11.74 -1.07
CA TRP A 131 -1.05 11.45 -0.60
C TRP A 131 -1.88 10.68 -1.64
N GLU A 132 -1.70 10.98 -2.94
CA GLU A 132 -2.31 10.25 -4.06
C GLU A 132 -1.94 8.77 -4.05
N ASP A 133 -0.65 8.47 -3.90
CA ASP A 133 -0.10 7.11 -3.91
C ASP A 133 -0.67 6.28 -2.73
N VAL A 134 -0.95 6.94 -1.60
CA VAL A 134 -1.59 6.37 -0.40
C VAL A 134 -3.09 6.14 -0.66
N MET A 135 -3.82 7.12 -1.20
CA MET A 135 -5.25 6.97 -1.49
C MET A 135 -5.53 5.85 -2.50
N PHE A 136 -4.78 5.79 -3.60
CA PHE A 136 -4.90 4.71 -4.59
C PHE A 136 -4.57 3.35 -3.98
N GLY A 137 -3.52 3.28 -3.15
CA GLY A 137 -3.17 2.05 -2.44
C GLY A 137 -4.30 1.56 -1.51
N PHE A 138 -4.90 2.47 -0.75
CA PHE A 138 -6.00 2.14 0.16
C PHE A 138 -7.26 1.67 -0.58
N MET A 139 -7.63 2.36 -1.66
CA MET A 139 -8.77 1.98 -2.53
C MET A 139 -8.57 0.61 -3.17
N LEU A 140 -7.37 0.34 -3.70
CA LEU A 140 -7.04 -0.95 -4.31
C LEU A 140 -7.17 -2.08 -3.28
N GLY A 141 -6.56 -1.94 -2.11
CA GLY A 141 -6.63 -2.95 -1.04
C GLY A 141 -8.06 -3.22 -0.56
N THR A 142 -8.86 -2.16 -0.40
CA THR A 142 -10.27 -2.26 0.01
C THR A 142 -11.12 -2.97 -1.06
N THR A 143 -10.92 -2.61 -2.33
CA THR A 143 -11.66 -3.22 -3.45
C THR A 143 -11.38 -4.72 -3.54
N VAL A 144 -10.11 -5.11 -3.45
CA VAL A 144 -9.72 -6.52 -3.46
C VAL A 144 -10.31 -7.27 -2.26
N ALA A 145 -10.29 -6.67 -1.07
CA ALA A 145 -10.90 -7.28 0.11
C ALA A 145 -12.40 -7.54 -0.09
N ILE A 146 -13.15 -6.56 -0.61
CA ILE A 146 -14.59 -6.70 -0.89
C ILE A 146 -14.84 -7.80 -1.93
N VAL A 147 -14.07 -7.83 -3.02
CA VAL A 147 -14.20 -8.85 -4.06
C VAL A 147 -13.97 -10.25 -3.48
N ILE A 148 -12.90 -10.44 -2.71
CA ILE A 148 -12.60 -11.74 -2.09
C ILE A 148 -13.73 -12.14 -1.14
N VAL A 149 -14.18 -11.24 -0.28
CA VAL A 149 -15.29 -11.54 0.64
C VAL A 149 -16.58 -11.83 -0.12
N SER A 150 -16.86 -11.17 -1.25
CA SER A 150 -18.05 -11.42 -2.05
C SER A 150 -18.08 -12.83 -2.66
N ILE A 151 -16.90 -13.40 -2.96
CA ILE A 151 -16.73 -14.75 -3.47
C ILE A 151 -16.79 -15.79 -2.34
N PHE A 152 -16.40 -15.41 -1.11
CA PHE A 152 -16.40 -16.30 0.06
C PHE A 152 -17.83 -16.70 0.47
N HIS A 153 -18.07 -18.02 0.55
CA HIS A 153 -19.37 -18.58 0.90
C HIS A 153 -19.48 -18.83 2.41
N PRO A 154 -20.68 -18.66 3.02
CA PRO A 154 -20.87 -18.83 4.47
C PRO A 154 -20.61 -20.26 4.99
N TYR A 155 -20.56 -21.28 4.11
CA TYR A 155 -20.21 -22.65 4.49
C TYR A 155 -18.74 -22.81 4.91
N ASP A 156 -17.86 -21.92 4.45
CA ASP A 156 -16.43 -21.93 4.80
C ASP A 156 -16.17 -21.42 6.23
N CYS A 157 -17.15 -20.75 6.85
CA CYS A 157 -17.07 -20.32 8.25
C CYS A 157 -17.16 -21.49 9.25
N GLY A 158 -17.67 -22.66 8.82
CA GLY A 158 -17.81 -23.86 9.66
C GLY A 158 -16.55 -24.74 9.75
N VAL A 159 -15.47 -24.41 9.01
CA VAL A 159 -14.22 -25.20 9.00
C VAL A 159 -13.25 -24.78 10.13
N VAL A 160 -13.60 -23.75 10.92
CA VAL A 160 -12.81 -23.25 12.07
C VAL A 160 -13.53 -23.46 13.41
N THR A 161 -14.49 -24.39 13.47
CA THR A 161 -15.08 -24.90 14.72
C THR A 161 -14.78 -26.37 14.88
#